data_AF-A0A2A4LTJ0-F1
#
_entry.id   AF-A0A2A4LTJ0-F1
#
_cell.length_a   1.000
_cell.length_b   1.000
_cell.length_c   1.000
_cell.angle_alpha   90.00
_cell.angle_beta   90.00
_cell.angle_gamma   90.00
#
_symmetry.space_group_name_H-M   'P 1'
#
loop_
_entity.id
_entity.type
_entity.pdbx_description
1 polymer ?
#
loop_
_entity_poly.entity_id
_entity_poly.type
_entity_poly.pdbx_seq_one_letter_code
_entity_poly.pdbx_strand_id
1 'polypeptide(L)'
;MKHIKSTNLLFKIIIFMVFLESPFTQAAQITPFTGTKSIELVQQDGKKIVVGSITFNPKEKFSEYKINWDYDKFSNQFLSMRPFKCLQGEAKYWCHVPYPYPIKRRVSSTNLTDLEYDLLFLWKGASEYGINMWNGVYYKLKIDGERIVGSINEMDMDKLSAPPPKGNFRPIRKQDLEEGEYSSHWLPRVLIE
;
A
#
# COMPACT_ATOMS: atom_id res chain seq x y z
N MET A 1 -1.28 -53.50 -82.35
CA MET A 1 -0.16 -54.18 -81.68
C MET A 1 0.20 -53.38 -80.42
N LYS A 2 0.00 -53.99 -79.24
CA LYS A 2 0.57 -53.72 -77.90
C LYS A 2 0.64 -52.28 -77.32
N HIS A 3 -0.18 -52.10 -76.27
CA HIS A 3 0.06 -51.48 -74.94
C HIS A 3 1.33 -50.63 -74.69
N ILE A 4 1.18 -49.51 -73.96
CA ILE A 4 1.54 -49.35 -72.52
C ILE A 4 1.23 -47.92 -72.01
N LYS A 5 0.66 -47.84 -70.80
CA LYS A 5 0.38 -46.64 -70.00
C LYS A 5 1.65 -46.16 -69.27
N SER A 6 1.82 -44.85 -69.05
CA SER A 6 2.47 -44.30 -67.85
C SER A 6 2.11 -42.82 -67.68
N THR A 7 1.21 -42.41 -66.76
CA THR A 7 1.37 -42.15 -65.31
C THR A 7 2.12 -40.87 -64.96
N ASN A 8 1.50 -40.10 -64.05
CA ASN A 8 2.04 -39.10 -63.11
C ASN A 8 2.17 -37.65 -63.59
N LEU A 9 1.90 -36.64 -62.78
CA LEU A 9 1.21 -36.50 -61.49
C LEU A 9 1.24 -34.99 -61.24
N LEU A 10 0.09 -34.33 -61.34
CA LEU A 10 -0.05 -32.92 -60.98
C LEU A 10 0.16 -32.77 -59.47
N PHE A 11 1.36 -32.32 -59.08
CA PHE A 11 1.70 -32.04 -57.69
C PHE A 11 1.04 -30.70 -57.28
N LYS A 12 -0.21 -30.76 -56.81
CA LYS A 12 -0.85 -29.66 -56.10
C LYS A 12 -0.24 -29.58 -54.69
N ILE A 13 0.66 -28.63 -54.48
CA ILE A 13 1.18 -28.28 -53.16
C ILE A 13 0.07 -27.54 -52.42
N ILE A 14 -0.63 -28.24 -51.52
CA ILE A 14 -1.50 -27.64 -50.51
C ILE A 14 -0.60 -27.25 -49.34
N ILE A 15 -0.33 -25.95 -49.19
CA ILE A 15 0.35 -25.39 -48.02
C ILE A 15 -0.67 -25.39 -46.88
N PHE A 16 -0.59 -26.41 -46.02
CA PHE A 16 -1.36 -26.46 -44.77
C PHE A 16 -0.63 -25.57 -43.75
N MET A 17 -1.04 -24.31 -43.64
CA MET A 17 -0.52 -23.36 -42.67
C MET A 17 -1.09 -23.73 -41.30
N VAL A 18 -0.40 -24.62 -40.59
CA VAL A 18 -0.70 -24.96 -39.20
C VAL A 18 -0.42 -23.74 -38.34
N PHE A 19 -1.46 -22.97 -38.02
CA PHE A 19 -1.41 -21.99 -36.94
C PHE A 19 -1.19 -22.77 -35.64
N LEU A 20 0.06 -22.75 -35.15
CA LEU A 20 0.36 -23.11 -33.77
C LEU A 20 -0.31 -22.05 -32.89
N GLU A 21 -1.54 -22.31 -32.47
CA GLU A 21 -2.17 -21.57 -31.37
C GLU A 21 -1.40 -21.92 -30.09
N SER A 22 -0.37 -21.13 -29.81
CA SER A 22 0.34 -21.16 -28.55
C SER A 22 -0.66 -20.86 -27.42
N PRO A 23 -0.86 -21.77 -26.46
CA PRO A 23 -1.67 -21.46 -25.29
C PRO A 23 -0.98 -20.32 -24.54
N PHE A 24 -1.59 -19.13 -24.58
CA PHE A 24 -1.22 -18.03 -23.69
C PHE A 24 -1.53 -18.51 -22.26
N THR A 25 -0.52 -19.03 -21.57
CA THR A 25 -0.61 -19.27 -20.13
C THR A 25 -0.75 -17.91 -19.46
N GLN A 26 -1.97 -17.58 -19.04
CA GLN A 26 -2.24 -16.39 -18.25
C GLN A 26 -1.46 -16.53 -16.93
N ALA A 27 -0.37 -15.77 -16.77
CA ALA A 27 0.30 -15.68 -15.48
C ALA A 27 -0.72 -15.13 -14.47
N ALA A 28 -1.04 -15.92 -13.44
CA ALA A 28 -1.80 -15.41 -12.30
C ALA A 28 -1.00 -14.26 -11.71
N GLN A 29 -1.54 -13.04 -11.82
CA GLN A 29 -0.96 -11.88 -11.15
C GLN A 29 -1.12 -12.12 -9.65
N ILE A 30 -0.02 -12.47 -8.98
CA ILE A 30 -0.03 -12.54 -7.53
C ILE A 30 -0.16 -11.10 -7.04
N THR A 31 -1.30 -10.79 -6.41
CA THR A 31 -1.55 -9.45 -5.88
C THR A 31 -1.42 -9.47 -4.35
N PRO A 32 -0.87 -8.41 -3.73
CA PRO A 32 -0.72 -8.36 -2.27
C PRO A 32 -2.07 -8.23 -1.53
N PHE A 33 -3.19 -8.16 -2.24
CA PHE A 33 -4.49 -7.77 -1.70
C PHE A 33 -5.39 -8.96 -1.35
N THR A 34 -4.79 -10.02 -0.81
CA THR A 34 -5.50 -11.24 -0.39
C THR A 34 -5.00 -11.73 0.96
N GLY A 35 -5.87 -12.40 1.71
CA GLY A 35 -5.54 -12.99 3.01
C GLY A 35 -5.25 -11.95 4.10
N THR A 36 -4.60 -12.41 5.16
CA THR A 36 -4.15 -11.56 6.27
C THR A 36 -2.66 -11.34 6.18
N LYS A 37 -2.23 -10.09 6.30
CA LYS A 37 -0.83 -9.64 6.29
C LYS A 37 -0.49 -8.89 7.56
N SER A 38 0.78 -8.84 7.89
CA SER A 38 1.32 -7.99 8.95
C SER A 38 1.37 -6.53 8.49
N ILE A 39 1.28 -5.58 9.42
CA ILE A 39 1.67 -4.18 9.19
C ILE A 39 2.91 -3.94 10.04
N GLU A 40 4.01 -3.59 9.41
CA GLU A 40 5.32 -3.44 10.05
C GLU A 40 5.86 -2.04 9.81
N LEU A 41 6.25 -1.34 10.87
CA LEU A 41 7.08 -0.15 10.75
C LEU A 41 8.54 -0.58 10.77
N VAL A 42 9.33 -0.09 9.81
CA VAL A 42 10.71 -0.53 9.58
C VAL A 42 11.65 0.60 9.97
N GLN A 43 12.60 0.28 10.84
CA GLN A 43 13.64 1.19 11.29
C GLN A 43 14.70 1.43 10.20
N GLN A 44 15.53 2.45 10.41
CA GLN A 44 16.64 2.78 9.52
C GLN A 44 17.64 1.63 9.34
N ASP A 45 17.88 0.87 10.41
CA ASP A 45 18.74 -0.32 10.42
C ASP A 45 18.07 -1.58 9.83
N GLY A 46 16.80 -1.47 9.41
CA GLY A 46 16.01 -2.56 8.86
C GLY A 46 15.25 -3.39 9.90
N LYS A 47 15.39 -3.11 11.20
CA LYS A 47 14.61 -3.78 12.25
C LYS A 47 13.12 -3.46 12.09
N LYS A 48 12.29 -4.48 12.22
CA LYS A 48 10.84 -4.38 12.02
C LYS A 48 10.09 -4.37 13.35
N ILE A 49 9.04 -3.57 13.42
CA ILE A 49 8.07 -3.54 14.52
C ILE A 49 6.71 -3.86 13.92
N VAL A 50 6.17 -5.04 14.23
CA VAL A 50 4.78 -5.38 13.87
C VAL A 50 3.85 -4.53 14.71
N VAL A 51 3.04 -3.69 14.07
CA VAL A 51 2.12 -2.74 14.72
C VAL A 51 0.64 -3.13 14.57
N GLY A 52 0.36 -4.15 13.77
CA GLY A 52 -0.97 -4.67 13.57
C GLY A 52 -1.02 -5.68 12.44
N SER A 53 -2.24 -6.01 12.02
CA SER A 53 -2.51 -6.83 10.85
C SER A 53 -3.56 -6.17 9.95
N ILE A 54 -3.54 -6.55 8.68
CA ILE A 54 -4.54 -6.15 7.69
C ILE A 54 -5.10 -7.41 7.02
N THR A 55 -6.42 -7.52 6.98
CA THR A 55 -7.12 -8.58 6.26
C THR A 55 -7.74 -8.00 5.00
N PHE A 56 -7.37 -8.57 3.85
CA PHE A 56 -7.89 -8.21 2.55
C PHE A 56 -8.99 -9.18 2.10
N ASN A 57 -10.05 -8.63 1.50
CA ASN A 57 -11.20 -9.35 0.96
C ASN A 57 -11.37 -9.00 -0.52
N PRO A 58 -10.77 -9.79 -1.45
CA PRO A 58 -10.82 -9.52 -2.87
C PRO A 58 -12.24 -9.43 -3.42
N LYS A 59 -12.48 -8.42 -4.26
CA LYS A 59 -13.65 -8.27 -5.15
C LYS A 59 -13.16 -8.24 -6.59
N GLU A 60 -14.06 -8.12 -7.56
CA GLU A 60 -13.72 -8.14 -8.99
C GLU A 60 -12.69 -7.07 -9.40
N LYS A 61 -12.77 -5.84 -8.86
CA LYS A 61 -11.95 -4.69 -9.31
C LYS A 61 -11.05 -4.08 -8.23
N PHE A 62 -11.26 -4.46 -6.98
CA PHE A 62 -10.57 -3.92 -5.81
C PHE A 62 -10.60 -4.97 -4.71
N SER A 63 -9.80 -4.78 -3.67
CA SER A 63 -9.92 -5.51 -2.42
C SER A 63 -10.39 -4.55 -1.33
N GLU A 64 -11.40 -4.96 -0.57
CA GLU A 64 -11.74 -4.29 0.68
C GLU A 64 -10.79 -4.75 1.77
N TYR A 65 -10.49 -3.89 2.74
CA TYR A 65 -9.60 -4.28 3.83
C TYR A 65 -10.12 -3.85 5.21
N LYS A 66 -9.62 -4.53 6.24
CA LYS A 66 -9.79 -4.18 7.64
C LYS A 66 -8.45 -4.26 8.35
N ILE A 67 -8.09 -3.20 9.08
CA ILE A 67 -6.90 -3.16 9.92
C ILE A 67 -7.28 -3.53 11.36
N ASN A 68 -6.45 -4.34 11.99
CA ASN A 68 -6.46 -4.63 13.42
C ASN A 68 -5.13 -4.16 14.03
N TRP A 69 -5.15 -3.01 14.70
CA TRP A 69 -3.98 -2.43 15.36
C TRP A 69 -3.65 -3.17 16.66
N ASP A 70 -2.37 -3.40 16.91
CA ASP A 70 -1.85 -3.95 18.16
C ASP A 70 -1.54 -2.81 19.14
N TYR A 71 -2.59 -2.17 19.66
CA TYR A 71 -2.45 -0.98 20.51
C TYR A 71 -1.82 -1.25 21.88
N ASP A 72 -1.63 -2.50 22.27
CA ASP A 72 -0.91 -2.86 23.50
C ASP A 72 0.58 -2.51 23.42
N LYS A 73 1.12 -2.42 22.20
CA LYS A 73 2.48 -1.92 21.93
C LYS A 73 2.61 -0.40 22.03
N PHE A 74 1.50 0.33 22.14
CA PHE A 74 1.47 1.78 22.09
C PHE A 74 1.17 2.38 23.46
N SER A 75 1.95 3.39 23.82
CA SER A 75 1.69 4.23 25.00
C SER A 75 0.74 5.37 24.64
N ASN A 76 0.05 5.94 25.63
CA ASN A 76 -0.73 7.16 25.40
C ASN A 76 0.19 8.39 25.48
N GLN A 77 0.10 9.27 24.51
CA GLN A 77 0.59 10.66 24.56
C GLN A 77 -0.58 11.59 24.28
N PHE A 78 -0.51 12.85 24.70
CA PHE A 78 -1.69 13.71 24.69
C PHE A 78 -1.50 14.95 23.82
N LEU A 79 -2.54 15.24 23.02
CA LEU A 79 -2.80 16.57 22.50
C LEU A 79 -3.95 17.15 23.32
N SER A 80 -3.62 18.08 24.22
CA SER A 80 -4.53 18.57 25.25
C SER A 80 -5.05 17.42 26.13
N MET A 81 -6.26 16.92 25.90
CA MET A 81 -6.88 15.81 26.64
C MET A 81 -7.15 14.58 25.77
N ARG A 82 -6.78 14.61 24.48
CA ARG A 82 -7.04 13.52 23.54
C ARG A 82 -5.84 12.59 23.50
N PRO A 83 -5.99 11.30 23.85
CA PRO A 83 -4.91 10.35 23.79
C PRO A 83 -4.64 9.95 22.33
N PHE A 84 -3.37 9.96 21.97
CA PHE A 84 -2.83 9.34 20.77
C PHE A 84 -2.01 8.14 21.18
N LYS A 85 -2.13 7.07 20.40
CA LYS A 85 -1.37 5.84 20.59
C LYS A 85 -0.01 6.00 19.95
N CYS A 86 1.07 5.96 20.73
CA CYS A 86 2.42 6.21 20.26
C CYS A 86 3.41 5.08 20.59
N LEU A 87 4.20 4.69 19.60
CA LEU A 87 5.43 3.93 19.80
C LEU A 87 6.51 4.86 20.32
N GLN A 88 7.29 4.39 21.30
CA GLN A 88 8.37 5.16 21.89
C GLN A 88 9.70 4.77 21.23
N GLY A 89 10.35 5.72 20.56
CA GLY A 89 11.75 5.65 20.19
C GLY A 89 12.60 6.55 21.09
N GLU A 90 13.92 6.41 21.02
CA GLU A 90 14.85 7.14 21.90
C GLU A 90 14.73 8.66 21.77
N ALA A 91 14.74 9.17 20.53
CA ALA A 91 14.66 10.61 20.25
C ALA A 91 13.25 11.07 19.85
N LYS A 92 12.46 10.21 19.23
CA LYS A 92 11.13 10.54 18.68
C LYS A 92 10.12 9.44 18.99
N TYR A 93 8.91 9.86 19.30
CA TYR A 93 7.73 9.01 19.40
C TYR A 93 6.97 9.04 18.09
N TRP A 94 6.32 7.92 17.76
CA TRP A 94 5.57 7.74 16.52
C TRP A 94 4.11 7.44 16.83
N CYS A 95 3.26 8.43 16.65
CA CYS A 95 1.89 8.46 17.14
C CYS A 95 0.91 8.17 16.00
N HIS A 96 0.13 7.10 16.11
CA HIS A 96 -0.89 6.78 15.13
C HIS A 96 -2.03 7.82 15.14
N VAL A 97 -2.44 8.25 13.95
CA VAL A 97 -3.57 9.17 13.73
C VAL A 97 -4.67 8.43 12.97
N PRO A 98 -5.75 8.02 13.65
CA PRO A 98 -6.91 7.47 12.96
C PRO A 98 -7.52 8.52 12.02
N TYR A 99 -7.70 8.20 10.75
CA TYR A 99 -8.38 9.10 9.83
C TYR A 99 -9.84 9.31 10.27
N PRO A 100 -10.28 10.55 10.55
CA PRO A 100 -11.53 10.80 11.27
C PRO A 100 -12.78 10.84 10.37
N TYR A 101 -12.61 10.80 9.04
CA TYR A 101 -13.71 10.97 8.08
C TYR A 101 -14.00 9.66 7.32
N PRO A 102 -15.19 9.53 6.69
CA PRO A 102 -15.49 8.36 5.88
C PRO A 102 -14.48 8.16 4.74
N ILE A 103 -14.04 6.91 4.57
CA ILE A 103 -13.28 6.43 3.40
C ILE A 103 -13.81 5.04 3.03
N LYS A 104 -13.50 4.57 1.82
CA LYS A 104 -14.07 3.32 1.31
C LYS A 104 -13.34 2.08 1.80
N ARG A 105 -12.10 2.24 2.27
CA ARG A 105 -11.20 1.16 2.70
C ARG A 105 -11.01 0.13 1.59
N ARG A 106 -10.65 0.64 0.41
CA ARG A 106 -10.43 -0.15 -0.81
C ARG A 106 -9.05 0.10 -1.38
N VAL A 107 -8.42 -0.97 -1.85
CA VAL A 107 -7.16 -0.93 -2.59
C VAL A 107 -7.30 -1.63 -3.93
N SER A 108 -6.51 -1.19 -4.91
CA SER A 108 -6.34 -1.87 -6.20
C SER A 108 -4.88 -1.77 -6.64
N SER A 109 -4.55 -2.43 -7.75
CA SER A 109 -3.20 -2.39 -8.34
C SER A 109 -2.73 -0.97 -8.69
N THR A 110 -3.65 -0.01 -8.81
CA THR A 110 -3.36 1.36 -9.22
C THR A 110 -3.72 2.41 -8.16
N ASN A 111 -4.29 2.00 -7.02
CA ASN A 111 -4.82 2.94 -6.03
C ASN A 111 -4.73 2.36 -4.62
N LEU A 112 -3.78 2.86 -3.84
CA LEU A 112 -3.55 2.48 -2.45
C LEU A 112 -4.00 3.55 -1.46
N THR A 113 -4.61 4.64 -1.93
CA THR A 113 -4.74 5.86 -1.13
C THR A 113 -5.63 5.72 0.10
N ASP A 114 -6.67 4.89 0.09
CA ASP A 114 -7.43 4.66 1.33
C ASP A 114 -6.53 4.04 2.42
N LEU A 115 -5.62 3.14 2.04
CA LEU A 115 -4.69 2.52 2.97
C LEU A 115 -3.60 3.52 3.42
N GLU A 116 -3.14 4.41 2.55
CA GLU A 116 -2.26 5.54 2.95
C GLU A 116 -2.91 6.39 4.05
N TYR A 117 -4.24 6.61 3.95
CA TYR A 117 -5.03 7.37 4.92
C TYR A 117 -5.24 6.65 6.26
N ASP A 118 -5.38 5.32 6.24
CA ASP A 118 -5.46 4.55 7.48
C ASP A 118 -4.06 4.32 8.10
N LEU A 119 -2.96 4.75 7.47
CA LEU A 119 -1.58 4.63 7.96
C LEU A 119 -0.95 6.01 8.25
N LEU A 120 -1.74 6.96 8.76
CA LEU A 120 -1.25 8.28 9.15
C LEU A 120 -0.62 8.24 10.54
N PHE A 121 0.50 8.94 10.68
CA PHE A 121 1.18 9.12 11.95
C PHE A 121 1.55 10.59 12.19
N LEU A 122 1.98 10.89 13.41
CA LEU A 122 2.69 12.11 13.77
C LEU A 122 3.99 11.69 14.45
N TRP A 123 5.01 12.51 14.31
CA TRP A 123 6.18 12.39 15.18
C TRP A 123 6.18 13.48 16.25
N LYS A 124 6.72 13.12 17.42
CA LYS A 124 6.90 14.02 18.55
C LYS A 124 8.27 13.74 19.17
N GLY A 125 9.05 14.76 19.50
CA GLY A 125 10.29 14.57 20.26
C GLY A 125 10.01 13.89 21.61
N ALA A 126 10.89 12.97 22.03
CA ALA A 126 10.71 12.22 23.27
C ALA A 126 10.61 13.13 24.51
N SER A 127 11.32 14.27 24.50
CA SER A 127 11.32 15.30 25.55
C SER A 127 10.26 16.39 25.38
N GLU A 128 9.52 16.42 24.27
CA GLU A 128 8.47 17.43 24.07
C GLU A 128 7.29 17.16 25.00
N TYR A 129 6.56 18.20 25.39
CA TYR A 129 5.43 18.04 26.30
C TYR A 129 4.20 17.43 25.62
N GLY A 130 3.83 17.96 24.45
CA GLY A 130 2.60 17.60 23.74
C GLY A 130 2.85 17.21 22.29
N ILE A 131 1.81 16.70 21.65
CA ILE A 131 1.80 16.43 20.21
C ILE A 131 1.68 17.73 19.42
N ASN A 132 2.27 17.77 18.23
CA ASN A 132 2.08 18.84 17.25
C ASN A 132 1.53 18.25 15.95
N MET A 133 0.42 18.80 15.45
CA MET A 133 -0.24 18.33 14.22
C MET A 133 0.56 18.68 12.95
N TRP A 134 1.50 19.62 13.01
CA TRP A 134 2.35 19.96 11.86
C TRP A 134 3.38 18.89 11.54
N ASN A 135 3.65 17.97 12.49
CA ASN A 135 4.63 16.91 12.36
C ASN A 135 4.04 15.66 11.71
N GLY A 136 3.19 15.85 10.69
CA GLY A 136 2.48 14.78 10.03
C GLY A 136 3.39 13.85 9.25
N VAL A 137 3.11 12.55 9.38
CA VAL A 137 3.80 11.48 8.67
C VAL A 137 2.79 10.78 7.79
N TYR A 138 3.10 10.76 6.50
CA TYR A 138 2.32 10.12 5.46
C TYR A 138 3.20 9.09 4.75
N TYR A 139 2.87 7.80 4.83
CA TYR A 139 3.60 6.80 4.05
C TYR A 139 3.05 6.72 2.63
N LYS A 140 3.84 7.14 1.64
CA LYS A 140 3.49 6.94 0.22
C LYS A 140 3.71 5.49 -0.15
N LEU A 141 2.63 4.78 -0.48
CA LEU A 141 2.66 3.34 -0.71
C LEU A 141 2.90 3.00 -2.19
N LYS A 142 3.61 1.89 -2.42
CA LYS A 142 3.75 1.23 -3.72
C LYS A 142 3.67 -0.28 -3.56
N ILE A 143 3.28 -0.96 -4.63
CA ILE A 143 3.28 -2.43 -4.70
C ILE A 143 4.70 -2.88 -5.07
N ASP A 144 5.19 -3.88 -4.36
CA ASP A 144 6.48 -4.53 -4.63
C ASP A 144 6.30 -6.05 -4.54
N GLY A 145 5.99 -6.67 -5.68
CA GLY A 145 5.60 -8.08 -5.74
C GLY A 145 4.37 -8.37 -4.86
N GLU A 146 4.53 -9.29 -3.91
CA GLU A 146 3.48 -9.69 -2.95
C GLU A 146 3.39 -8.78 -1.71
N ARG A 147 4.16 -7.69 -1.71
CA ARG A 147 4.30 -6.76 -0.59
C ARG A 147 3.76 -5.38 -0.96
N ILE A 148 3.39 -4.63 0.05
CA ILE A 148 3.17 -3.18 -0.08
C ILE A 148 4.24 -2.50 0.75
N VAL A 149 5.00 -1.59 0.12
CA VAL A 149 6.06 -0.83 0.78
C VAL A 149 5.70 0.65 0.78
N GLY A 150 5.90 1.30 1.90
CA GLY A 150 5.68 2.73 2.08
C GLY A 150 6.96 3.47 2.40
N SER A 151 7.12 4.64 1.82
CA SER A 151 8.22 5.57 2.13
C SER A 151 7.67 6.84 2.75
N ILE A 152 8.35 7.35 3.77
CA ILE A 152 7.93 8.52 4.50
C ILE A 152 7.81 9.76 3.60
N ASN A 153 6.71 10.48 3.79
CA ASN A 153 6.50 11.86 3.39
C ASN A 153 6.01 12.60 4.64
N GLU A 154 6.22 13.90 4.66
CA GLU A 154 5.78 14.79 5.73
C GLU A 154 4.67 15.71 5.22
N MET A 155 3.80 16.14 6.13
CA MET A 155 2.73 17.08 5.82
C MET A 155 2.20 17.78 7.07
N ASP A 156 1.56 18.93 6.87
CA ASP A 156 0.77 19.58 7.93
C ASP A 156 -0.59 18.88 8.11
N MET A 157 -0.75 18.15 9.22
CA MET A 157 -1.96 17.39 9.54
C MET A 157 -3.10 18.28 10.04
N ASP A 158 -2.89 19.58 10.30
CA ASP A 158 -3.99 20.52 10.58
C ASP A 158 -4.96 20.62 9.40
N LYS A 159 -4.54 20.22 8.19
CA LYS A 159 -5.42 20.05 7.04
C LYS A 159 -6.60 19.08 7.29
N LEU A 160 -6.45 18.16 8.24
CA LEU A 160 -7.48 17.19 8.64
C LEU A 160 -8.23 17.60 9.91
N SER A 161 -8.02 18.82 10.42
CA SER A 161 -8.72 19.31 11.62
C SER A 161 -10.21 19.58 11.37
N ALA A 162 -10.59 19.85 10.11
CA ALA A 162 -11.96 20.11 9.69
C ALA A 162 -12.41 19.13 8.60
N PRO A 163 -13.70 18.74 8.61
CA PRO A 163 -14.23 17.80 7.63
C PRO A 163 -14.09 18.36 6.21
N PRO A 164 -13.68 17.53 5.24
CA PRO A 164 -13.59 17.96 3.85
C PRO A 164 -14.99 18.22 3.27
N PRO A 165 -15.10 18.97 2.16
CA PRO A 165 -16.36 19.17 1.46
C PRO A 165 -17.06 17.84 1.14
N LYS A 166 -18.40 17.84 1.17
CA LYS A 166 -19.20 16.63 0.94
C LYS A 166 -18.77 15.90 -0.34
N GLY A 167 -18.51 14.60 -0.22
CA GLY A 167 -18.07 13.75 -1.32
C GLY A 167 -16.56 13.72 -1.55
N ASN A 168 -15.79 14.62 -0.93
CA ASN A 168 -14.33 14.55 -0.93
C ASN A 168 -13.83 13.67 0.22
N PHE A 169 -13.64 12.38 -0.04
CA PHE A 169 -13.12 11.44 0.95
C PHE A 169 -11.60 11.51 1.14
N ARG A 170 -10.88 12.16 0.20
CA ARG A 170 -9.41 12.15 0.12
C ARG A 170 -8.86 13.58 -0.09
N PRO A 171 -8.87 14.45 0.93
CA PRO A 171 -8.47 15.86 0.82
C PRO A 171 -6.96 16.17 0.73
N ILE A 172 -6.09 15.20 1.03
CA ILE A 172 -4.63 15.28 0.95
C ILE A 172 -4.26 15.06 -0.50
N ARG A 173 -3.54 16.02 -1.06
CA ARG A 173 -3.10 16.07 -2.44
C ARG A 173 -1.59 16.00 -2.49
N LYS A 174 -1.05 15.75 -3.68
CA LYS A 174 0.39 15.64 -3.88
C LYS A 174 1.15 16.89 -3.40
N GLN A 175 0.61 18.09 -3.61
CA GLN A 175 1.26 19.33 -3.17
C GLN A 175 1.28 19.54 -1.65
N ASP A 176 0.53 18.73 -0.90
CA ASP A 176 0.52 18.79 0.57
C ASP A 176 1.59 17.89 1.18
N LEU A 177 2.27 17.09 0.35
CA LEU A 177 3.26 16.11 0.75
C LEU A 177 4.66 16.61 0.39
N GLU A 178 5.53 16.59 1.37
CA GLU A 178 6.96 16.82 1.21
C GLU A 178 7.68 15.48 1.40
N GLU A 179 8.68 15.18 0.56
CA GLU A 179 9.43 13.95 0.72
C GLU A 179 10.23 14.01 2.02
N GLY A 180 10.00 13.04 2.92
CA GLY A 180 10.64 13.03 4.22
C GLY A 180 12.07 12.51 4.12
N GLU A 181 12.98 13.14 4.85
CA GLU A 181 14.36 12.68 4.91
C GLU A 181 14.48 11.36 5.67
N TYR A 182 14.90 10.30 4.98
CA TYR A 182 15.01 8.95 5.56
C TYR A 182 15.87 8.92 6.84
N SER A 183 16.99 9.66 6.85
CA SER A 183 17.93 9.73 7.97
C SER A 183 17.39 10.52 9.17
N SER A 184 16.38 11.36 8.97
CA SER A 184 15.85 12.25 9.99
C SER A 184 14.81 11.56 10.89
N HIS A 185 14.33 10.37 10.52
CA HIS A 185 13.29 9.64 11.23
C HIS A 185 13.65 8.18 11.49
N TRP A 186 13.42 7.70 12.70
CA TRP A 186 13.76 6.32 13.09
C TRP A 186 12.82 5.26 12.50
N LEU A 187 11.62 5.63 12.03
CA LEU A 187 10.68 4.74 11.33
C LEU A 187 10.32 5.32 9.95
N PRO A 188 11.24 5.31 8.98
CA PRO A 188 11.02 5.96 7.68
C PRO A 188 10.22 5.11 6.69
N ARG A 189 9.86 3.86 7.03
CA ARG A 189 9.16 2.95 6.13
C ARG A 189 8.07 2.15 6.82
N VAL A 190 7.09 1.76 6.03
CA VAL A 190 6.10 0.74 6.38
C VAL A 190 6.18 -0.42 5.38
N LEU A 191 5.95 -1.63 5.85
CA LEU A 191 5.90 -2.84 5.05
C LEU A 191 4.63 -3.62 5.42
N ILE A 192 3.97 -4.17 4.40
CA ILE A 192 2.81 -5.06 4.57
C ILE A 192 3.09 -6.34 3.79
N GLU A 193 3.23 -7.46 4.51
CA GLU A 193 3.49 -8.78 3.95
C GLU A 193 2.82 -9.92 4.72
#